data_AF-A0A3B8U0F4-F1
#
_entry.id   AF-A0A3B8U0F4-F1
#
_cell.length_a   1.000
_cell.length_b   1.000
_cell.length_c   1.000
_cell.angle_alpha   90.00
_cell.angle_beta   90.00
_cell.angle_gamma   90.00
#
_symmetry.space_group_name_H-M   'P 1'
#
loop_
_entity.id
_entity.type
_entity.pdbx_description
1 polymer ?
#
loop_
_entity_poly.entity_id
_entity_poly.type
_entity_poly.pdbx_seq_one_letter_code
_entity_poly.pdbx_strand_id
1 'polypeptide(L)'
;MSRRVYFVRNSAGFRELLNSPEVTGLVTQCVSAIAEQCGDGYEGDVQNGNRAVGKVSAETFRAKRSNAKHNTLLKALGSIKI
;
A
#
# COMPACT_ATOMS: atom_id res chain seq x y z
N MET A 1 10.05 38.18 -23.53
CA MET A 1 9.01 38.07 -22.48
C MET A 1 8.54 36.62 -22.40
N SER A 2 8.93 35.85 -21.37
CA SER A 2 8.43 34.47 -21.23
C SER A 2 7.04 34.47 -20.61
N ARG A 3 6.12 33.68 -21.18
CA ARG A 3 4.75 33.56 -20.69
C ARG A 3 4.74 32.51 -19.57
N ARG A 4 4.49 32.93 -18.32
CA ARG A 4 4.27 31.99 -17.21
C ARG A 4 2.93 31.27 -17.42
N VAL A 5 2.99 29.97 -17.58
CA VAL A 5 1.82 29.09 -17.60
C VAL A 5 1.64 28.54 -16.19
N TYR A 6 0.44 28.74 -15.62
CA TYR A 6 0.08 28.18 -14.32
C TYR A 6 -0.77 26.94 -14.53
N PHE A 7 -0.30 25.81 -14.00
CA PHE A 7 -1.08 24.58 -13.95
C PHE A 7 -1.92 24.56 -12.68
N VAL A 8 -3.24 24.53 -12.82
CA VAL A 8 -4.17 24.34 -11.69
C VAL A 8 -4.67 22.90 -11.73
N ARG A 9 -4.34 22.13 -10.69
CA ARG A 9 -4.74 20.71 -10.60
C ARG A 9 -6.25 20.59 -10.40
N ASN A 10 -6.91 19.81 -11.25
CA ASN A 10 -8.25 19.29 -10.97
C ASN A 10 -8.19 18.26 -9.84
N SER A 11 -8.46 18.67 -8.60
CA SER A 11 -8.34 17.78 -7.45
C SER A 11 -9.37 16.63 -7.43
N ALA A 12 -10.51 16.80 -8.08
CA ALA A 12 -11.54 15.76 -8.19
C ALA A 12 -11.14 14.68 -9.21
N GLY A 13 -10.78 15.09 -10.44
CA GLY A 13 -10.37 14.13 -11.48
C GLY A 13 -9.12 13.33 -11.10
N PHE A 14 -8.19 13.92 -10.35
CA PHE A 14 -7.06 13.16 -9.80
C PHE A 14 -7.49 12.16 -8.72
N ARG A 15 -8.52 12.43 -7.91
CA ARG A 15 -9.02 11.46 -6.93
C ARG A 15 -9.71 10.30 -7.64
N GLU A 16 -10.49 10.56 -8.68
CA GLU A 16 -11.10 9.53 -9.51
C GLU A 16 -10.03 8.61 -10.11
N LEU A 17 -8.98 9.19 -10.68
CA LEU A 17 -7.85 8.43 -11.23
C LEU A 17 -7.14 7.59 -10.15
N LEU A 18 -6.88 8.16 -8.98
CA LEU A 18 -6.22 7.45 -7.86
C LEU A 18 -7.08 6.36 -7.20
N ASN A 19 -8.39 6.39 -7.42
CA ASN A 19 -9.34 5.37 -6.98
C ASN A 19 -9.83 4.51 -8.15
N SER A 20 -9.18 4.60 -9.31
CA SER A 20 -9.53 3.79 -10.48
C SER A 20 -9.34 2.29 -10.16
N PRO A 21 -10.10 1.41 -10.85
CA PRO A 21 -9.99 -0.03 -10.65
C PRO A 21 -8.59 -0.56 -10.96
N GLU A 22 -7.90 0.06 -11.92
CA GLU A 22 -6.52 -0.29 -12.29
C GLU A 22 -5.53 -0.02 -11.14
N VAL A 23 -5.58 1.17 -10.54
CA VAL A 23 -4.74 1.52 -9.39
C VAL A 23 -5.08 0.66 -8.19
N THR A 24 -6.38 0.43 -7.94
CA THR A 24 -6.84 -0.44 -6.85
C THR A 24 -6.33 -1.86 -7.06
N GLY A 25 -6.39 -2.40 -8.28
CA GLY A 25 -5.89 -3.73 -8.62
C GLY A 25 -4.39 -3.88 -8.40
N LEU A 26 -3.59 -2.87 -8.79
CA LEU A 26 -2.15 -2.86 -8.51
C LEU A 26 -1.86 -2.83 -7.00
N VAL A 27 -2.61 -2.03 -6.24
CA VAL A 27 -2.47 -1.98 -4.77
C VAL A 27 -2.81 -3.34 -4.15
N THR A 28 -3.90 -3.98 -4.59
CA THR A 28 -4.27 -5.32 -4.13
C THR A 28 -3.18 -6.35 -4.42
N GLN A 29 -2.61 -6.35 -5.61
CA GLN A 29 -1.51 -7.27 -5.96
C GLN A 29 -0.29 -7.08 -5.04
N CYS A 30 0.10 -5.83 -4.79
CA CYS A 30 1.18 -5.53 -3.86
C CYS A 30 0.88 -6.01 -2.43
N VAL A 31 -0.35 -5.79 -1.96
CA VAL A 31 -0.81 -6.24 -0.64
C VAL A 31 -0.77 -7.76 -0.50
N SER A 32 -1.27 -8.49 -1.50
CA SER A 32 -1.24 -9.95 -1.54
C SER A 32 0.20 -10.48 -1.54
N ALA A 33 1.07 -9.91 -2.38
CA ALA A 33 2.48 -10.33 -2.44
C ALA A 33 3.20 -10.14 -1.10
N ILE A 34 2.95 -9.01 -0.40
CA ILE A 34 3.54 -8.74 0.92
C ILE A 34 2.98 -9.70 1.98
N ALA A 35 1.68 -9.96 1.97
CA ALA A 35 1.05 -10.89 2.91
C ALA A 35 1.59 -12.32 2.74
N GLU A 36 1.70 -12.80 1.49
CA GLU A 36 2.29 -14.10 1.16
C GLU A 36 3.75 -14.20 1.61
N GLN A 37 4.54 -13.14 1.41
CA GLN A 37 5.94 -13.12 1.85
C GLN A 37 6.08 -13.14 3.38
N CYS A 38 5.12 -12.59 4.12
CA CYS A 38 5.12 -12.61 5.59
C CYS A 38 4.67 -13.95 6.17
N GLY A 39 3.88 -14.73 5.43
CA GLY A 39 3.38 -16.05 5.80
C GLY A 39 2.06 -16.01 6.60
N ASP A 40 1.78 -17.08 7.34
CA ASP A 40 0.49 -17.27 8.01
C ASP A 40 0.17 -16.21 9.07
N GLY A 41 -1.08 -15.76 9.07
CA GLY A 41 -1.63 -14.86 10.08
C GLY A 41 -1.38 -13.37 9.83
N TYR A 42 -0.94 -13.02 8.61
CA TYR A 42 -0.94 -11.67 8.08
C TYR A 42 -2.11 -11.50 7.12
N GLU A 43 -2.89 -10.44 7.31
CA GLU A 43 -4.04 -10.13 6.48
C GLU A 43 -3.82 -8.80 5.76
N GLY A 44 -4.19 -8.79 4.48
CA GLY A 44 -4.13 -7.64 3.61
C GLY A 44 -5.53 -7.08 3.35
N ASP A 45 -5.68 -5.77 3.51
CA ASP A 45 -6.93 -5.05 3.24
C ASP A 45 -6.64 -3.84 2.34
N VAL A 46 -7.61 -3.50 1.48
CA VAL A 46 -7.53 -2.34 0.57
C VAL A 46 -8.68 -1.40 0.85
N GLN A 47 -8.34 -0.18 1.25
CA GLN A 47 -9.31 0.85 1.62
C GLN A 47 -9.24 2.02 0.64
N ASN A 48 -10.41 2.43 0.17
CA ASN A 48 -10.55 3.55 -0.74
C ASN A 48 -10.94 4.80 0.04
N GLY A 49 -10.11 5.84 -0.06
CA GLY A 49 -10.39 7.16 0.51
C GLY A 49 -10.10 8.27 -0.49
N ASN A 50 -9.17 9.17 -0.15
CA ASN A 50 -8.63 10.14 -1.12
C ASN A 50 -7.81 9.47 -2.25
N ARG A 51 -7.39 8.21 -2.04
CA ARG A 51 -6.68 7.31 -2.95
C ARG A 51 -6.91 5.87 -2.47
N ALA A 52 -6.70 4.87 -3.33
CA ALA A 52 -6.63 3.49 -2.91
C ALA A 52 -5.39 3.28 -2.02
N VAL A 53 -5.57 2.69 -0.84
CA VAL A 53 -4.50 2.40 0.11
C VAL A 53 -4.57 0.94 0.52
N GLY A 54 -3.45 0.24 0.37
CA GLY A 54 -3.29 -1.13 0.83
C GLY A 54 -2.64 -1.17 2.21
N LYS A 55 -3.16 -2.01 3.10
CA LYS A 55 -2.65 -2.23 4.45
C LYS A 55 -2.45 -3.72 4.69
N VAL A 56 -1.27 -4.11 5.19
CA VAL A 56 -1.01 -5.47 5.67
C VAL A 56 -0.79 -5.41 7.17
N SER A 57 -1.53 -6.23 7.92
CA SER A 57 -1.47 -6.28 9.38
C SER A 57 -1.26 -7.71 9.87
N ALA A 58 -0.54 -7.88 10.98
CA ALA A 58 -0.45 -9.15 11.67
C ALA A 58 -1.69 -9.30 12.58
N GLU A 59 -2.59 -10.22 12.26
CA GLU A 59 -3.82 -10.42 13.04
C GLU A 59 -3.62 -11.40 14.20
N THR A 60 -2.88 -12.48 13.94
CA THR A 60 -2.66 -13.53 14.95
C THR A 60 -1.59 -13.15 15.98
N PHE A 61 -1.71 -13.66 17.21
CA PHE A 61 -0.69 -13.48 18.25
C PHE A 61 0.69 -13.99 17.83
N ARG A 62 0.73 -15.09 17.06
CA ARG A 62 1.97 -15.65 16.50
C ARG A 62 2.61 -14.72 15.48
N ALA A 63 1.81 -14.17 14.55
CA ALA A 63 2.28 -13.20 13.56
C ALA A 63 2.79 -11.91 14.22
N LYS A 64 2.05 -11.37 15.21
CA LYS A 64 2.48 -10.17 15.97
C LYS A 64 3.83 -10.37 16.65
N ARG A 65 4.02 -11.52 17.32
CA ARG A 65 5.30 -11.88 17.96
C ARG A 65 6.43 -12.07 16.95
N SER A 66 6.14 -12.72 15.82
CA SER A 66 7.12 -12.91 14.73
C SER A 66 7.55 -11.58 14.12
N ASN A 67 6.59 -10.70 13.82
CA ASN A 67 6.86 -9.37 13.29
C ASN A 67 7.72 -8.53 14.23
N ALA A 68 7.41 -8.51 15.54
CA ALA A 68 8.19 -7.77 16.52
C ALA A 68 9.63 -8.29 16.68
N LYS A 69 9.86 -9.60 16.51
CA LYS A 69 11.19 -10.21 16.65
C LYS A 69 12.03 -10.14 15.38
N HIS A 70 11.40 -10.32 14.22
CA HIS A 70 12.10 -10.56 12.97
C HIS A 70 11.92 -9.44 11.94
N ASN A 71 11.09 -8.44 12.24
CA ASN A 71 10.75 -7.32 11.37
C ASN A 71 10.22 -7.78 10.01
N THR A 72 9.35 -8.81 10.03
CA THR A 72 8.83 -9.48 8.83
C THR A 72 8.16 -8.50 7.86
N LEU A 73 7.28 -7.61 8.35
CA LEU A 73 6.61 -6.62 7.51
C LEU A 73 7.59 -5.62 6.89
N LEU A 74 8.56 -5.14 7.66
CA LEU A 74 9.55 -4.16 7.17
C LEU A 74 10.48 -4.78 6.11
N LYS A 75 10.81 -6.05 6.27
CA LYS A 75 11.60 -6.81 5.29
C LYS A 75 10.80 -7.12 4.03
N ALA A 76 9.54 -7.52 4.18
CA ALA A 76 8.65 -7.77 3.04
C ALA A 76 8.38 -6.49 2.23
N LEU A 77 8.27 -5.33 2.90
CA LEU A 77 8.16 -4.03 2.21
C LEU A 77 9.46 -3.58 1.52
N GLY A 78 10.60 -4.24 1.79
CA GLY A 78 11.90 -3.82 1.28
C GLY A 78 12.49 -2.59 1.98
N SER A 79 11.99 -2.20 3.15
CA SER A 79 12.54 -1.07 3.94
C SER A 79 13.89 -1.37 4.58
N ILE A 80 14.25 -2.65 4.68
CA ILE A 80 15.57 -3.10 5.11
C ILE A 80 16.16 -3.87 3.93
N LYS A 81 17.17 -3.29 3.26
CA LYS A 81 17.98 -4.03 2.29
C LYS A 81 18.76 -5.11 3.05
N ILE A 82 18.67 -6.35 2.57
CA ILE A 82 19.48 -7.48 3.03
C ILE A 82 20.94 -7.22 2.65
#